data_AF-A0A972I6H2-F1
#
_entry.id   AF-A0A972I6H2-F1
#
_cell.length_a   1.000
_cell.length_b   1.000
_cell.length_c   1.000
_cell.angle_alpha   90.00
_cell.angle_beta   90.00
_cell.angle_gamma   90.00
#
_symmetry.space_group_name_H-M   'P 1'
#
loop_
_entity.id
_entity.type
_entity.pdbx_description
1 polymer ?
#
loop_
_entity_poly.entity_id
_entity_poly.type
_entity_poly.pdbx_seq_one_letter_code
_entity_poly.pdbx_strand_id
1 'polypeptide(L)'
;MEWDGINLREGFKLLEDCYERLMKAIKDEGADHTVISSFVDEAEQIVVLLSNILKKSVIEEEVELELMRAVKAKADAIIQLLQEEMESIAESYAQIKTGQKAINAYQPPSVGLGYSEGKFVDRKK
;
A
#
# COMPACT_ATOMS: atom_id res chain seq x y z
N MET A 1 25.29 1.28 -0.67
CA MET A 1 25.70 0.35 -1.76
C MET A 1 26.11 1.22 -2.93
N GLU A 2 27.33 1.06 -3.44
CA GLU A 2 27.81 1.82 -4.61
C GLU A 2 27.31 1.09 -5.86
N TRP A 3 26.42 1.73 -6.61
CA TRP A 3 25.74 1.14 -7.77
C TRP A 3 26.47 1.47 -9.10
N ASP A 4 27.67 2.03 -9.03
CA ASP A 4 28.50 2.37 -10.19
C ASP A 4 29.19 1.11 -10.73
N GLY A 5 28.67 0.58 -11.83
CA GLY A 5 29.27 -0.56 -12.55
C GLY A 5 28.30 -1.66 -12.96
N ILE A 6 27.03 -1.57 -12.57
CA ILE A 6 26.01 -2.59 -12.90
C ILE A 6 25.61 -2.48 -14.37
N ASN A 7 25.56 -3.62 -15.07
CA ASN A 7 25.05 -3.69 -16.44
C ASN A 7 23.51 -3.77 -16.48
N LEU A 8 22.92 -3.47 -17.63
CA LEU A 8 21.46 -3.41 -17.81
C LEU A 8 20.74 -4.71 -17.39
N ARG A 9 21.33 -5.86 -17.70
CA ARG A 9 20.79 -7.18 -17.38
C ARG A 9 20.79 -7.46 -15.88
N GLU A 10 21.88 -7.14 -15.20
CA GLU A 10 21.99 -7.27 -13.74
C GLU A 10 21.04 -6.33 -13.03
N GLY A 11 20.90 -5.09 -13.51
CA GLY A 11 19.94 -4.13 -12.96
C GLY A 11 18.50 -4.62 -13.08
N PHE A 12 18.11 -5.19 -14.22
CA PHE A 12 16.76 -5.76 -14.38
C PHE A 12 16.53 -6.98 -13.49
N LYS A 13 17.54 -7.84 -13.32
CA LYS A 13 17.44 -8.97 -12.40
C LYS A 13 17.29 -8.53 -10.94
N LEU A 14 18.02 -7.50 -10.52
CA LEU A 14 17.88 -6.93 -9.18
C LEU A 14 16.48 -6.37 -8.94
N LEU A 15 15.92 -5.68 -9.94
CA LEU A 15 14.55 -5.19 -9.90
C LEU A 15 13.54 -6.34 -9.81
N GLU A 16 13.76 -7.39 -10.60
CA GLU A 16 12.93 -8.59 -10.59
C GLU A 16 12.93 -9.29 -9.22
N ASP A 17 14.10 -9.48 -8.62
CA ASP A 17 14.27 -10.06 -7.28
C ASP A 17 13.64 -9.16 -6.19
N CYS A 18 13.71 -7.84 -6.35
CA CYS A 18 13.05 -6.88 -5.47
C CYS A 18 11.52 -7.01 -5.55
N TYR A 19 10.97 -7.09 -6.75
CA TYR A 19 9.53 -7.32 -6.96
C TYR A 19 9.06 -8.66 -6.41
N GLU A 20 9.86 -9.73 -6.50
CA GLU A 20 9.50 -11.01 -5.87
C GLU A 20 9.46 -10.92 -4.34
N ARG A 21 10.44 -10.23 -3.73
CA ARG A 21 10.43 -9.97 -2.28
C ARG A 21 9.23 -9.13 -1.86
N LEU A 22 8.89 -8.11 -2.65
CA LEU A 22 7.74 -7.25 -2.42
C LEU A 22 6.42 -8.04 -2.50
N MET A 23 6.23 -8.87 -3.53
CA MET A 23 5.04 -9.72 -3.64
C MET A 23 4.89 -10.68 -2.46
N LYS A 24 6.00 -11.26 -1.98
CA LYS A 24 5.96 -12.14 -0.80
C LYS A 24 5.58 -11.37 0.46
N ALA A 25 6.12 -10.16 0.64
CA ALA A 25 5.81 -9.32 1.78
C ALA A 25 4.35 -8.85 1.79
N ILE A 26 3.77 -8.53 0.63
CA ILE A 26 2.35 -8.14 0.53
C ILE A 26 1.42 -9.29 0.90
N LYS A 27 1.75 -10.53 0.50
CA LYS A 27 0.93 -11.72 0.79
C LYS A 27 1.10 -12.26 2.20
N ASP A 28 2.09 -11.79 2.94
CA ASP A 28 2.34 -12.25 4.30
C ASP A 28 1.53 -11.38 5.27
N GLU A 29 0.46 -11.96 5.82
CA GLU A 29 -0.42 -11.30 6.80
C GLU A 29 0.32 -10.85 8.08
N GLY A 30 1.50 -11.41 8.35
CA GLY A 30 2.36 -11.06 9.49
C GLY A 30 3.50 -10.08 9.17
N ALA A 31 3.66 -9.67 7.91
CA ALA A 31 4.75 -8.79 7.52
C ALA A 31 4.58 -7.38 8.09
N ASP A 32 5.68 -6.80 8.56
CA ASP A 32 5.71 -5.41 8.98
C ASP A 32 5.55 -4.49 7.75
N HIS A 33 4.56 -3.59 7.79
CA HIS A 33 4.33 -2.56 6.78
C HIS A 33 5.59 -1.74 6.43
N THR A 34 6.52 -1.58 7.37
CA THR A 34 7.80 -0.89 7.12
C THR A 34 8.69 -1.63 6.11
N VAL A 35 8.57 -2.96 6.04
CA VAL A 35 9.31 -3.80 5.09
C VAL A 35 8.80 -3.57 3.67
N ILE A 36 7.48 -3.48 3.48
CA ILE A 36 6.87 -3.16 2.17
C ILE A 36 7.38 -1.80 1.68
N SER A 37 7.37 -0.77 2.55
CA SER A 37 7.90 0.56 2.20
C SER A 37 9.37 0.51 1.82
N SER A 38 10.20 -0.22 2.56
CA SER A 38 11.63 -0.35 2.26
C SER A 38 11.91 -1.00 0.90
N PHE A 39 11.11 -2.00 0.50
CA PHE A 39 11.24 -2.64 -0.80
C PHE A 39 10.75 -1.73 -1.94
N VAL A 40 9.75 -0.89 -1.70
CA VAL A 40 9.34 0.13 -2.68
C VAL A 40 10.44 1.16 -2.89
N ASP A 41 11.07 1.64 -1.83
CA ASP A 41 12.20 2.58 -1.92
C ASP A 41 13.41 1.95 -2.64
N GLU A 42 13.71 0.68 -2.37
CA GLU A 42 14.75 -0.09 -3.06
C GLU A 42 14.43 -0.21 -4.56
N ALA A 43 13.19 -0.56 -4.92
CA ALA A 43 12.75 -0.67 -6.31
C ALA A 43 12.87 0.67 -7.05
N GLU A 44 12.48 1.79 -6.43
CA GLU A 44 12.57 3.13 -7.02
C GLU A 44 14.03 3.49 -7.34
N GLN A 45 14.95 3.22 -6.40
CA GLN A 45 16.38 3.45 -6.62
C GLN A 45 16.92 2.64 -7.80
N ILE A 46 16.54 1.36 -7.90
CA ILE A 46 16.94 0.48 -9.01
C ILE A 46 16.39 0.99 -10.34
N VAL A 47 15.13 1.43 -10.38
CA VAL A 47 14.50 2.00 -11.60
C VAL A 47 15.21 3.28 -12.05
N VAL A 48 15.57 4.17 -11.13
CA VAL A 48 16.33 5.38 -11.45
C VAL A 48 17.71 5.04 -12.04
N LEU A 49 18.40 4.04 -11.47
CA LEU A 49 19.66 3.53 -12.00
C LEU A 49 19.51 2.97 -13.41
N LEU A 50 18.55 2.07 -13.62
CA LEU A 50 18.26 1.50 -14.93
C LEU A 50 17.92 2.58 -15.96
N SER A 51 17.12 3.58 -15.58
CA SER A 51 16.80 4.73 -16.45
C SER A 51 18.05 5.51 -16.86
N ASN A 52 18.99 5.71 -15.93
CA ASN A 52 20.24 6.39 -16.20
C ASN A 52 21.18 5.57 -17.10
N ILE A 53 21.19 4.25 -16.96
CA ILE A 53 21.96 3.36 -17.84
C ILE A 53 21.37 3.36 -19.25
N LEU A 54 20.04 3.23 -19.37
CA LEU A 54 19.31 3.26 -20.65
C LEU A 54 19.47 4.57 -21.43
N LYS A 55 19.61 5.69 -20.74
CA LYS A 55 19.87 7.00 -21.39
C LYS A 55 21.29 7.09 -21.96
N LYS A 56 22.23 6.30 -21.43
CA LYS A 56 23.65 6.29 -21.84
C LYS A 56 23.92 5.21 -22.89
N SER A 57 23.14 4.13 -22.91
CA SER A 57 23.22 3.10 -23.94
C SER A 57 22.40 3.49 -25.18
N VAL A 58 22.90 3.16 -26.37
CA VAL A 58 22.04 3.01 -27.54
C VAL A 58 21.30 1.70 -27.31
N ILE A 59 19.97 1.73 -27.27
CA ILE A 59 19.14 0.52 -27.08
C ILE A 59 19.40 -0.37 -28.31
N GLU A 60 20.33 -1.29 -28.16
CA GLU A 60 20.66 -2.33 -29.12
C GLU A 60 20.30 -3.64 -28.43
N GLU A 61 19.08 -4.14 -28.68
CA GLU A 61 18.74 -5.57 -28.72
C GLU A 61 17.27 -5.82 -28.37
N GLU A 62 16.67 -6.74 -29.12
CA GLU A 62 15.34 -7.33 -28.91
C GLU A 62 15.21 -7.94 -27.49
N VAL A 63 16.33 -8.38 -26.91
CA VAL A 63 16.45 -8.93 -25.56
C VAL A 63 16.19 -7.89 -24.46
N GLU A 64 16.64 -6.64 -24.63
CA GLU A 64 16.37 -5.58 -23.64
C GLU A 64 14.87 -5.23 -23.58
N LEU A 65 14.21 -5.28 -24.74
CA LEU A 65 12.76 -5.09 -24.87
C LEU A 65 11.96 -6.22 -24.19
N GLU A 66 12.45 -7.45 -24.29
CA GLU A 66 11.85 -8.61 -23.62
C GLU A 66 11.98 -8.51 -22.09
N LEU A 67 13.16 -8.12 -21.59
CA LEU A 67 13.40 -7.88 -20.16
C LEU A 67 12.50 -6.77 -19.61
N MET A 68 12.37 -5.66 -20.33
CA MET A 68 11.44 -4.58 -19.95
C MET A 68 9.99 -5.07 -19.86
N ARG A 69 9.54 -5.90 -20.80
CA ARG A 69 8.18 -6.47 -20.78
C ARG A 69 7.97 -7.39 -19.58
N ALA A 70 8.93 -8.25 -19.26
CA ALA A 70 8.86 -9.15 -18.12
C ALA A 70 8.75 -8.38 -16.79
N VAL A 71 9.61 -7.37 -16.61
CA VAL A 71 9.63 -6.51 -15.43
C VAL A 71 8.32 -5.72 -15.31
N LYS A 72 7.81 -5.19 -16.42
CA LYS A 72 6.50 -4.51 -16.45
C LYS A 72 5.38 -5.45 -16.01
N ALA A 73 5.34 -6.67 -16.54
CA ALA A 73 4.29 -7.64 -16.19
C ALA A 73 4.28 -7.95 -14.68
N LYS A 74 5.46 -8.05 -14.05
CA LYS A 74 5.56 -8.22 -12.59
C LYS A 74 5.10 -6.98 -11.82
N ALA A 75 5.44 -5.78 -12.28
CA ALA A 75 4.96 -4.55 -11.67
C ALA A 75 3.43 -4.44 -11.75
N ASP A 76 2.84 -4.76 -12.91
CA ASP A 76 1.39 -4.78 -13.12
C ASP A 76 0.71 -5.79 -12.16
N ALA A 77 1.31 -6.97 -11.95
CA ALA A 77 0.81 -7.97 -11.00
C ALA A 77 0.87 -7.49 -9.54
N ILE A 78 1.93 -6.76 -9.14
CA ILE A 78 2.02 -6.15 -7.81
C ILE A 78 0.92 -5.10 -7.62
N ILE A 79 0.68 -4.26 -8.64
CA ILE A 79 -0.38 -3.25 -8.59
C ILE A 79 -1.75 -3.90 -8.40
N GLN A 80 -2.05 -4.96 -9.16
CA GLN A 80 -3.30 -5.71 -9.01
C GLN A 80 -3.45 -6.28 -7.60
N LEU A 81 -2.40 -6.91 -7.07
CA LEU A 81 -2.41 -7.46 -5.72
C LEU A 81 -2.68 -6.38 -4.66
N LEU A 82 -2.02 -5.23 -4.77
CA LEU A 82 -2.25 -4.11 -3.84
C LEU A 82 -3.69 -3.57 -3.93
N GLN A 83 -4.29 -3.54 -5.12
CA GLN A 83 -5.69 -3.13 -5.30
C GLN A 83 -6.65 -4.11 -4.62
N GLU A 84 -6.45 -5.42 -4.79
CA GLU A 84 -7.24 -6.46 -4.13
C GLU A 84 -7.17 -6.34 -2.59
N GLU A 85 -5.97 -6.14 -2.04
CA GLU A 85 -5.79 -5.94 -0.60
C GLU A 85 -6.46 -4.66 -0.11
N MET A 86 -6.38 -3.56 -0.86
CA MET A 86 -7.07 -2.32 -0.53
C MET A 86 -8.60 -2.48 -0.50
N GLU A 87 -9.16 -3.24 -1.44
CA GLU A 87 -10.59 -3.56 -1.47
C GLU A 87 -11.00 -4.39 -0.23
N SER A 88 -10.23 -5.43 0.09
CA SER A 88 -10.43 -6.27 1.29
C SER A 88 -10.38 -5.46 2.60
N ILE A 89 -9.43 -4.54 2.72
CA ILE A 89 -9.33 -3.63 3.86
C ILE A 89 -10.55 -2.70 3.93
N ALA A 90 -11.02 -2.17 2.80
CA ALA A 90 -12.19 -1.31 2.75
C ALA A 90 -13.47 -2.04 3.20
N GLU A 91 -13.65 -3.29 2.79
CA GLU A 91 -14.75 -4.14 3.24
C GLU A 91 -14.68 -4.39 4.75
N SER A 92 -13.50 -4.77 5.26
CA SER A 92 -13.26 -4.99 6.69
C SER A 92 -13.56 -3.73 7.51
N TYR A 93 -13.14 -2.56 7.03
CA TYR A 93 -13.43 -1.28 7.67
C TYR A 93 -14.94 -0.98 7.69
N ALA A 94 -15.65 -1.28 6.61
CA ALA A 94 -17.10 -1.12 6.56
C ALA A 94 -17.81 -2.01 7.59
N GLN A 95 -17.36 -3.25 7.76
CA GLN A 95 -17.87 -4.18 8.78
C GLN A 95 -17.60 -3.69 10.21
N ILE A 96 -16.41 -3.15 10.49
CA ILE A 96 -16.12 -2.56 11.81
C ILE A 96 -17.05 -1.37 12.08
N LYS A 97 -17.28 -0.51 11.08
CA LYS A 97 -18.17 0.64 11.21
C LYS A 97 -19.62 0.23 11.48
N THR A 98 -20.13 -0.82 10.85
CA THR A 98 -21.47 -1.35 11.14
C THR A 98 -21.54 -2.01 12.51
N GLY A 99 -20.52 -2.78 12.89
CA GLY A 99 -20.39 -3.35 14.24
C GLY A 99 -20.41 -2.28 15.32
N GLN A 100 -19.66 -1.19 15.13
CA GLN A 100 -19.62 -0.08 16.09
C GLN A 100 -20.96 0.67 16.18
N LYS A 101 -21.71 0.81 15.08
CA LYS A 101 -23.08 1.31 15.12
C LYS A 101 -24.00 0.39 15.92
N ALA A 102 -23.86 -0.94 15.76
CA ALA A 102 -24.64 -1.90 16.53
C ALA A 102 -24.33 -1.80 18.03
N ILE A 103 -23.04 -1.77 18.40
CA ILE A 103 -22.62 -1.58 19.80
C ILE A 103 -23.23 -0.31 20.38
N ASN A 104 -23.12 0.83 19.68
CA ASN A 104 -23.69 2.10 20.14
C ASN A 104 -25.23 2.07 20.25
N ALA A 105 -25.93 1.21 19.51
CA ALA A 105 -27.39 1.05 19.62
C ALA A 105 -27.78 0.23 20.86
N TYR A 106 -26.99 -0.77 21.24
CA TYR A 106 -27.23 -1.60 22.43
C TYR A 106 -26.64 -1.01 23.72
N GLN A 107 -25.61 -0.19 23.61
CA GLN A 107 -25.01 0.61 24.67
C GLN A 107 -25.06 2.08 24.24
N PRO A 108 -26.23 2.72 24.29
CA PRO A 108 -26.31 4.14 24.03
C PRO A 108 -25.34 4.85 24.98
N PRO A 109 -24.52 5.81 24.49
CA PRO A 109 -23.70 6.62 25.38
C PRO A 109 -24.61 7.17 26.47
N SER A 110 -24.11 7.26 27.70
CA SER A 110 -24.81 7.94 28.79
C SER A 110 -25.01 9.40 28.37
N VAL A 111 -26.11 9.65 27.66
CA VAL A 111 -26.68 10.97 27.51
C VAL A 111 -26.95 11.39 28.94
N GLY A 112 -26.04 12.20 29.49
CA GLY A 112 -26.29 12.92 30.72
C GLY A 112 -27.63 13.57 30.51
N LEU A 113 -28.66 13.03 31.18
CA LEU A 113 -29.98 13.62 31.19
C LEU A 113 -29.73 15.04 31.66
N GLY A 114 -29.82 16.00 30.73
CA GLY A 114 -29.56 17.41 30.95
C GLY A 114 -30.60 18.03 31.88
N TYR A 115 -30.83 17.44 33.03
CA TYR A 115 -31.34 18.12 34.21
C TYR A 115 -30.21 19.02 34.73
N SER A 116 -29.84 20.04 33.95
CA SER A 116 -29.56 21.31 34.60
C SER A 116 -30.88 21.68 35.27
N GLU A 117 -30.91 21.74 36.61
CA GLU A 117 -32.04 22.15 37.43
C GLU A 117 -32.61 23.48 36.91
N GLY A 118 -33.49 23.39 35.91
CA GLY A 118 -34.23 24.50 35.37
C GLY A 118 -35.30 24.82 36.39
N LYS A 119 -35.17 25.98 37.04
CA LYS A 119 -36.21 26.55 37.90
C LYS A 119 -37.57 26.37 37.24
N PHE A 120 -38.42 25.55 37.84
CA PHE A 120 -39.84 25.49 37.50
C PHE A 120 -40.43 26.87 37.79
N VAL A 121 -40.56 27.70 36.76
CA VAL A 121 -41.34 28.93 36.85
C VAL A 121 -42.79 28.54 36.60
N ASP A 122 -43.50 28.29 37.70
CA ASP A 122 -44.95 28.16 37.73
C ASP A 122 -45.58 29.45 37.21
N ARG A 123 -46.04 29.45 35.95
CA ARG A 123 -46.86 30.53 35.41
C ARG A 123 -48.32 30.14 35.58
N LYS A 124 -48.87 30.45 36.76
CA LYS A 124 -50.33 30.58 36.91
C LYS A 124 -50.84 31.64 35.94
N LYS A 125 -51.81 31.26 35.12
CA LYS A 125 -52.83 32.17 34.61
C LYS A 125 -54.16 31.45 34.50
#